data_AF-A0AA39PWM4-F1
#
_entry.id   AF-A0AA39PWM4-F1
#
_cell.length_a   1.000
_cell.length_b   1.000
_cell.length_c   1.000
_cell.angle_alpha   90.00
_cell.angle_beta   90.00
_cell.angle_gamma   90.00
#
_symmetry.space_group_name_H-M   'P 1'
#
loop_
_entity.id
_entity.type
_entity.pdbx_description
1 polymer ?
#
loop_
_entity_poly.entity_id
_entity_poly.type
_entity_poly.pdbx_seq_one_letter_code
_entity_poly.pdbx_strand_id
1 'polypeptide(L)'
;MSTTPKVAPKAKDSDFLIKSSSLINKRCHTCQKTPQQLGADRRFQVCSRCREVMYCSQKCQRENWSVHKLPCTRSKEKAIIFGNDPIRAARAARFVKWYEATPKLDVFRQAALHALDIVNHPENVDCKALWLRLKLHPDYKRREAVDRYVFVEGVVLPKETIYAWRPSDRQFLTEYIQAQNNVVKGRGELGVVPVSISEVDDNGSTVNCSWWILALPFTHEEAKGILQATKWGDVQWVSQCEFIHPRSRG
;
A
#
# COMPACT_ATOMS: atom_id res chain seq x y z
N MET A 1 -47.22 -18.38 14.00
CA MET A 1 -46.41 -18.01 12.82
C MET A 1 -44.99 -17.70 13.30
N SER A 2 -44.11 -18.71 13.33
CA SER A 2 -42.71 -18.51 13.72
C SER A 2 -41.90 -18.07 12.50
N THR A 3 -41.48 -16.81 12.49
CA THR A 3 -40.55 -16.28 11.50
C THR A 3 -39.14 -16.73 11.83
N THR A 4 -38.60 -17.66 11.05
CA THR A 4 -37.19 -18.03 11.07
C THR A 4 -36.32 -16.83 10.68
N PRO A 5 -35.19 -16.56 11.37
CA PRO A 5 -34.29 -15.49 10.98
C PRO A 5 -33.59 -15.86 9.67
N LYS A 6 -33.66 -14.97 8.67
CA LYS A 6 -32.88 -15.10 7.44
C LYS A 6 -31.39 -15.02 7.78
N VAL A 7 -30.68 -16.14 7.62
CA VAL A 7 -29.22 -16.22 7.69
C VAL A 7 -28.63 -15.31 6.62
N ALA A 8 -27.77 -14.37 7.03
CA ALA A 8 -27.06 -13.47 6.13
C ALA A 8 -26.22 -14.27 5.12
N PRO A 9 -26.09 -13.82 3.85
CA PRO A 9 -25.33 -14.55 2.85
C PRO A 9 -23.86 -14.68 3.27
N LYS A 10 -23.32 -15.89 3.20
CA LYS A 10 -21.89 -16.15 3.40
C LYS A 10 -21.09 -15.33 2.38
N ALA A 11 -20.19 -14.47 2.86
CA ALA A 11 -19.26 -13.73 2.03
C ALA A 11 -18.44 -14.71 1.18
N LYS A 12 -18.21 -14.38 -0.10
CA LYS A 12 -17.45 -15.26 -1.01
C LYS A 12 -15.97 -15.18 -0.66
N ASP A 13 -15.20 -16.25 -0.85
CA ASP A 13 -13.74 -16.28 -0.61
C ASP A 13 -12.97 -15.13 -1.30
N SER A 14 -13.54 -14.56 -2.38
CA SER A 14 -13.00 -13.40 -3.09
C SER A 14 -13.11 -12.06 -2.36
N ASP A 15 -13.99 -11.96 -1.36
CA ASP A 15 -14.32 -10.70 -0.68
C ASP A 15 -13.25 -10.32 0.36
N PHE A 16 -12.39 -11.27 0.74
CA PHE A 16 -11.32 -11.11 1.73
C PHE A 16 -9.91 -11.05 1.13
N LEU A 17 -9.79 -11.12 -0.20
CA LEU A 17 -8.50 -11.02 -0.88
C LEU A 17 -8.05 -9.55 -0.96
N ILE A 18 -6.86 -9.26 -0.42
CA ILE A 18 -6.21 -7.96 -0.57
C ILE A 18 -5.72 -7.84 -2.02
N LYS A 19 -6.45 -7.08 -2.84
CA LYS A 19 -6.10 -6.87 -4.24
C LYS A 19 -4.97 -5.87 -4.34
N SER A 20 -3.82 -6.25 -4.91
CA SER A 20 -2.73 -5.30 -5.11
C SER A 20 -3.12 -4.14 -6.05
N SER A 21 -2.31 -3.08 -6.01
CA SER A 21 -2.36 -1.95 -6.95
C SER A 21 -2.45 -2.36 -8.43
N SER A 22 -1.86 -3.50 -8.83
CA SER A 22 -1.96 -4.01 -10.20
C SER A 22 -3.40 -4.37 -10.60
N LEU A 23 -4.15 -5.01 -9.70
CA LEU A 23 -5.56 -5.36 -9.89
C LEU A 23 -6.47 -4.13 -9.83
N ILE A 24 -6.20 -3.23 -8.89
CA ILE A 24 -7.00 -2.01 -8.69
C ILE A 24 -6.86 -1.09 -9.89
N ASN A 25 -5.62 -0.82 -10.32
CA ASN A 25 -5.33 0.09 -11.42
C ASN A 25 -5.37 -0.58 -12.80
N LYS A 26 -5.66 -1.89 -12.87
CA LYS A 26 -5.70 -2.70 -14.10
C LYS A 26 -4.43 -2.61 -14.94
N ARG A 27 -3.27 -2.75 -14.31
CA ARG A 27 -1.94 -2.69 -14.97
C ARG A 27 -1.13 -3.95 -14.71
N CYS A 28 -0.18 -4.25 -15.61
CA CYS A 28 0.74 -5.35 -15.38
C CYS A 28 1.58 -5.08 -14.13
N HIS A 29 1.61 -6.01 -13.19
CA HIS A 29 2.42 -5.86 -11.98
C HIS A 29 3.92 -5.73 -12.30
N THR A 30 4.41 -6.40 -13.35
CA THR A 30 5.83 -6.38 -13.75
C THR A 30 6.18 -5.14 -14.55
N CYS A 31 5.50 -4.92 -15.69
CA CYS A 31 5.89 -3.91 -16.69
C CYS A 31 4.95 -2.71 -16.75
N GLN A 32 3.96 -2.62 -15.85
CA GLN A 32 3.01 -1.50 -15.74
C GLN A 32 2.16 -1.20 -16.97
N LYS A 33 2.23 -2.05 -18.02
CA LYS A 33 1.37 -1.96 -19.20
C LYS A 33 -0.10 -1.85 -18.80
N THR A 34 -0.79 -0.94 -19.46
CA THR A 34 -2.23 -0.68 -19.35
C THR A 34 -3.01 -1.56 -20.34
N PRO A 35 -4.35 -1.64 -20.21
CA PRO A 35 -5.17 -2.36 -21.18
C PRO A 35 -4.99 -1.85 -22.61
N GLN A 36 -4.83 -0.54 -22.78
CA GLN A 36 -4.61 0.10 -24.09
C GLN A 36 -3.31 -0.38 -24.76
N GLN A 37 -2.29 -0.69 -23.97
CA GLN A 37 -0.98 -1.16 -24.46
C GLN A 37 -0.90 -2.68 -24.68
N LEU A 38 -1.96 -3.43 -24.33
CA LEU A 38 -1.97 -4.89 -24.36
C LEU A 38 -2.39 -5.46 -25.73
N GLY A 39 -3.08 -4.66 -26.54
CA GLY A 39 -3.74 -5.08 -27.79
C GLY A 39 -5.13 -5.66 -27.51
N ALA A 40 -6.07 -5.49 -28.46
CA ALA A 40 -7.49 -5.81 -28.28
C ALA A 40 -7.77 -7.29 -27.90
N ASP A 41 -6.95 -8.22 -28.40
CA ASP A 41 -7.18 -9.66 -28.22
C ASP A 41 -6.52 -10.26 -26.98
N ARG A 42 -5.74 -9.47 -26.24
CA ARG A 42 -5.00 -9.95 -25.07
C ARG A 42 -5.67 -9.47 -23.79
N ARG A 43 -5.69 -10.36 -22.80
CA ARG A 43 -6.22 -10.07 -21.46
C ARG A 43 -5.15 -10.29 -20.42
N PHE A 44 -5.20 -9.50 -19.37
CA PHE A 44 -4.36 -9.72 -18.21
C PHE A 44 -4.70 -11.04 -17.53
N GLN A 45 -3.66 -11.70 -17.03
CA GLN A 45 -3.73 -12.97 -16.32
C GLN A 45 -3.50 -12.70 -14.84
N VAL A 46 -4.45 -13.12 -14.00
CA VAL A 46 -4.32 -13.04 -12.55
C VAL A 46 -3.46 -14.20 -12.06
N CYS A 47 -2.61 -13.98 -11.07
CA CYS A 47 -1.86 -15.07 -10.42
C CYS A 47 -2.85 -16.10 -9.87
N SER A 48 -2.80 -17.33 -10.39
CA SER A 48 -3.76 -18.39 -10.02
C SER A 48 -3.66 -18.80 -8.55
N ARG A 49 -2.50 -18.61 -7.93
CA ARG A 49 -2.22 -19.04 -6.55
C ARG A 49 -2.72 -18.06 -5.50
N CYS A 50 -2.35 -16.77 -5.59
CA CYS A 50 -2.74 -15.76 -4.61
C CYS A 50 -3.97 -14.95 -5.04
N ARG A 51 -4.22 -14.82 -6.34
CA ARG A 51 -5.27 -13.97 -6.92
C ARG A 51 -5.17 -12.47 -6.56
N GLU A 52 -4.01 -12.02 -6.06
CA GLU A 52 -3.79 -10.64 -5.61
C GLU A 52 -3.08 -9.75 -6.65
N VAL A 53 -2.46 -10.32 -7.68
CA VAL A 53 -1.72 -9.57 -8.72
C VAL A 53 -2.10 -10.02 -10.12
N MET A 54 -1.95 -9.13 -11.11
CA MET A 54 -2.19 -9.43 -12.54
C MET A 54 -0.99 -9.10 -13.43
N TYR A 55 -0.83 -9.88 -14.50
CA TYR A 55 0.28 -9.81 -15.45
C TYR A 55 -0.24 -9.74 -16.88
N CYS A 56 0.46 -9.03 -17.76
CA CYS A 56 0.11 -8.99 -19.18
C CYS A 56 0.40 -10.31 -19.92
N SER A 57 1.27 -11.15 -19.37
CA SER A 57 1.71 -12.41 -19.97
C SER A 57 2.39 -13.32 -18.94
N GLN A 58 2.49 -14.61 -19.28
CA GLN A 58 3.26 -15.57 -18.50
C GLN A 58 4.75 -15.19 -18.42
N LYS A 59 5.31 -14.52 -19.45
CA LYS A 59 6.67 -13.98 -19.43
C LYS A 59 6.84 -13.00 -18.26
N CYS A 60 5.96 -12.00 -18.16
CA CYS A 60 6.02 -11.02 -17.07
C CYS A 60 5.77 -11.65 -15.69
N GLN A 61 4.92 -12.69 -15.61
CA GLN A 61 4.75 -13.44 -14.36
C GLN A 61 6.04 -14.14 -13.93
N ARG A 62 6.76 -14.80 -14.87
CA ARG A 62 8.03 -15.48 -14.58
C ARG A 62 9.14 -14.51 -14.22
N GLU A 63 9.25 -13.38 -14.93
CA GLU A 63 10.20 -12.31 -14.62
C GLU A 63 10.00 -11.77 -13.20
N ASN A 64 8.75 -11.61 -12.78
CA ASN A 64 8.41 -11.13 -11.44
C ASN A 64 8.45 -12.24 -10.37
N TRP A 65 8.70 -13.50 -10.73
CA TRP A 65 8.53 -14.61 -9.79
C TRP A 65 9.52 -14.56 -8.63
N SER A 66 10.78 -14.16 -8.88
CA SER A 66 11.80 -14.02 -7.83
C SER A 66 11.34 -13.11 -6.69
N VAL A 67 10.65 -12.02 -7.02
CA VAL A 67 10.12 -11.05 -6.05
C VAL A 67 8.70 -11.38 -5.57
N HIS A 68 7.88 -12.06 -6.39
CA HIS A 68 6.50 -12.37 -6.07
C HIS A 68 6.30 -13.68 -5.31
N LYS A 69 7.22 -14.65 -5.44
CA LYS A 69 7.10 -15.98 -4.82
C LYS A 69 6.80 -15.89 -3.32
N LEU A 70 7.50 -14.98 -2.65
CA LEU A 70 7.37 -14.77 -1.22
C LEU A 70 6.02 -14.14 -0.82
N PRO A 71 5.60 -12.96 -1.34
CA PRO A 71 4.28 -12.39 -1.01
C PRO A 71 3.13 -13.33 -1.44
N CYS A 72 3.26 -14.02 -2.58
CA CYS A 72 2.27 -15.00 -3.05
C CYS A 72 2.02 -16.14 -2.07
N THR A 73 3.05 -16.56 -1.33
CA THR A 73 2.92 -17.64 -0.33
C THR A 73 2.16 -17.13 0.90
N ARG A 74 2.48 -15.93 1.37
CA ARG A 74 1.84 -15.29 2.54
C ARG A 74 0.39 -14.90 2.32
N SER A 75 -0.03 -14.60 1.09
CA SER A 75 -1.44 -14.31 0.78
C SER A 75 -2.37 -15.44 1.23
N LYS A 76 -1.92 -16.71 1.14
CA LYS A 76 -2.71 -17.85 1.62
C LYS A 76 -2.88 -17.87 3.14
N GLU A 77 -1.84 -17.53 3.88
CA GLU A 77 -1.87 -17.48 5.35
C GLU A 77 -2.82 -16.37 5.83
N LYS A 78 -2.79 -15.20 5.17
CA LYS A 78 -3.72 -14.11 5.44
C LYS A 78 -5.18 -14.53 5.26
N ALA A 79 -5.50 -15.27 4.19
CA ALA A 79 -6.87 -15.73 3.95
C ALA A 79 -7.39 -16.63 5.08
N ILE A 80 -6.54 -17.47 5.68
CA ILE A 80 -6.90 -18.32 6.83
C ILE A 80 -7.17 -17.46 8.07
N ILE A 81 -6.28 -16.51 8.37
CA ILE A 81 -6.43 -15.62 9.54
C ILE A 81 -7.71 -14.79 9.46
N PHE A 82 -7.99 -14.21 8.28
CA PHE A 82 -9.18 -13.39 8.07
C PHE A 82 -10.47 -14.22 8.03
N GLY A 83 -10.42 -15.48 7.59
CA GLY A 83 -11.58 -16.38 7.61
C GLY A 83 -12.11 -16.66 9.02
N ASN A 84 -11.25 -16.60 10.03
CA ASN A 84 -11.62 -16.88 11.43
C ASN A 84 -12.11 -15.64 12.21
N ASP A 85 -12.01 -14.43 11.64
CA ASP A 85 -12.44 -13.18 12.28
C ASP A 85 -13.06 -12.22 11.24
N PRO A 86 -14.36 -12.37 10.96
CA PRO A 86 -15.05 -11.57 9.94
C PRO A 86 -15.06 -10.07 10.22
N ILE A 87 -15.07 -9.67 11.50
CA ILE A 87 -15.09 -8.26 11.91
C ILE A 87 -13.73 -7.63 11.61
N ARG A 88 -12.64 -8.28 12.01
CA ARG A 88 -11.28 -7.86 11.68
C ARG A 88 -11.03 -7.87 10.18
N ALA A 89 -11.55 -8.86 9.47
CA ALA A 89 -11.45 -8.94 8.02
C ALA A 89 -12.17 -7.77 7.32
N ALA A 90 -13.40 -7.45 7.73
CA ALA A 90 -14.14 -6.31 7.20
C ALA A 90 -13.44 -4.97 7.48
N ARG A 91 -12.88 -4.80 8.69
CA ARG A 91 -12.06 -3.63 9.05
C ARG A 91 -10.82 -3.52 8.17
N ALA A 92 -10.08 -4.62 8.00
CA ALA A 92 -8.89 -4.66 7.17
C ALA A 92 -9.20 -4.36 5.70
N ALA A 93 -10.25 -4.96 5.14
CA ALA A 93 -10.68 -4.72 3.76
C ALA A 93 -11.07 -3.26 3.51
N ARG A 94 -11.81 -2.64 4.44
CA ARG A 94 -12.14 -1.21 4.38
C ARG A 94 -10.88 -0.34 4.37
N PHE A 95 -9.94 -0.63 5.26
CA PHE A 95 -8.73 0.16 5.41
C PHE A 95 -7.82 0.06 4.18
N VAL A 96 -7.61 -1.15 3.67
CA VAL A 96 -6.85 -1.43 2.45
C VAL A 96 -7.47 -0.72 1.25
N LYS A 97 -8.77 -0.89 1.04
CA LYS A 97 -9.49 -0.24 -0.06
C LYS A 97 -9.34 1.28 -0.02
N TRP A 98 -9.22 1.88 1.16
CA TRP A 98 -9.01 3.32 1.31
C TRP A 98 -7.62 3.75 0.86
N TYR A 99 -6.54 3.17 1.42
CA TYR A 99 -5.18 3.65 1.15
C TYR A 99 -4.66 3.25 -0.25
N GLU A 100 -5.18 2.17 -0.84
CA GLU A 100 -4.80 1.76 -2.20
C GLU A 100 -5.60 2.47 -3.31
N ALA A 101 -6.58 3.31 -2.97
CA ALA A 101 -7.29 4.12 -3.95
C ALA A 101 -6.31 5.03 -4.70
N THR A 102 -6.38 5.08 -6.04
CA THR A 102 -5.41 5.78 -6.90
C THR A 102 -5.08 7.21 -6.45
N PRO A 103 -6.05 8.06 -6.06
CA PRO A 103 -5.74 9.42 -5.58
C PRO A 103 -4.87 9.45 -4.32
N LYS A 104 -4.91 8.42 -3.48
CA LYS A 104 -4.09 8.33 -2.26
C LYS A 104 -2.65 7.99 -2.57
N LEU A 105 -2.42 7.14 -3.57
CA LEU A 105 -1.08 6.69 -3.91
C LEU A 105 -0.18 7.87 -4.31
N ASP A 106 -0.69 8.79 -5.12
CA ASP A 106 0.08 9.97 -5.55
C ASP A 106 0.32 10.95 -4.40
N VAL A 107 -0.64 11.12 -3.50
CA VAL A 107 -0.43 11.89 -2.27
C VAL A 107 0.63 11.24 -1.38
N PHE A 108 0.61 9.92 -1.19
CA PHE A 108 1.64 9.25 -0.39
C PHE A 108 3.03 9.37 -1.02
N ARG A 109 3.12 9.33 -2.36
CA ARG A 109 4.37 9.57 -3.07
C ARG A 109 4.88 10.99 -2.84
N GLN A 110 4.02 12.00 -3.00
CA GLN A 110 4.36 13.38 -2.72
C GLN A 110 4.79 13.57 -1.26
N ALA A 111 4.04 12.99 -0.32
CA ALA A 111 4.38 13.00 1.10
C ALA A 111 5.73 12.35 1.39
N ALA A 112 6.05 11.23 0.74
CA ALA A 112 7.35 10.59 0.85
C ALA A 112 8.48 11.45 0.28
N LEU A 113 8.29 12.06 -0.89
CA LEU A 113 9.29 12.94 -1.49
C LEU A 113 9.62 14.13 -0.57
N HIS A 114 8.60 14.75 0.01
CA HIS A 114 8.74 15.86 0.96
C HIS A 114 9.36 15.39 2.29
N ALA A 115 8.73 14.44 2.98
CA ALA A 115 9.10 14.07 4.34
C ALA A 115 10.49 13.42 4.44
N LEU A 116 10.89 12.64 3.43
CA LEU A 116 12.22 12.01 3.40
C LEU A 116 13.27 12.92 2.74
N ASP A 117 12.87 14.10 2.24
CA ASP A 117 13.73 15.03 1.51
C ASP A 117 14.49 14.35 0.37
N ILE A 118 13.78 13.58 -0.45
CA ILE A 118 14.38 12.68 -1.45
C ILE A 118 15.10 13.47 -2.57
N VAL A 119 14.63 14.68 -2.88
CA VAL A 119 15.23 15.48 -3.96
C VAL A 119 16.61 15.98 -3.55
N ASN A 120 16.79 16.44 -2.31
CA ASN A 120 18.10 16.91 -1.83
C ASN A 120 18.97 15.76 -1.31
N HIS A 121 18.35 14.69 -0.80
CA HIS A 121 19.00 13.54 -0.20
C HIS A 121 18.42 12.22 -0.75
N PRO A 122 18.73 11.84 -2.00
CA PRO A 122 18.15 10.66 -2.64
C PRO A 122 18.51 9.35 -1.93
N GLU A 123 19.63 9.29 -1.22
CA GLU A 123 20.05 8.16 -0.37
C GLU A 123 19.04 7.84 0.74
N ASN A 124 18.19 8.79 1.12
CA ASN A 124 17.17 8.59 2.14
C ASN A 124 16.14 7.52 1.76
N VAL A 125 15.95 7.24 0.46
CA VAL A 125 15.11 6.14 -0.01
C VAL A 125 15.63 4.78 0.48
N ASP A 126 16.93 4.66 0.73
CA ASP A 126 17.58 3.40 1.10
C ASP A 126 17.63 3.17 2.60
N CYS A 127 17.34 4.17 3.44
CA CYS A 127 17.51 4.07 4.90
C CYS A 127 16.30 4.53 5.70
N LYS A 128 15.33 5.22 5.08
CA LYS A 128 14.15 5.75 5.78
C LYS A 128 12.86 5.01 5.40
N ALA A 129 11.88 5.10 6.28
CA ALA A 129 10.53 4.61 6.12
C ALA A 129 9.52 5.65 6.63
N LEU A 130 8.28 5.53 6.18
CA LEU A 130 7.15 6.31 6.69
C LEU A 130 6.29 5.46 7.62
N TRP A 131 5.89 6.03 8.75
CA TRP A 131 4.82 5.50 9.56
C TRP A 131 3.71 6.53 9.68
N LEU A 132 2.49 6.14 9.32
CA LEU A 132 1.31 6.99 9.32
C LEU A 132 0.26 6.43 10.28
N ARG A 133 -0.32 7.29 11.11
CA ARG A 133 -1.43 6.97 12.00
C ARG A 133 -2.67 7.71 11.54
N LEU A 134 -3.76 6.97 11.46
CA LEU A 134 -5.04 7.45 10.96
C LEU A 134 -6.15 6.99 11.89
N LYS A 135 -7.21 7.78 11.97
CA LYS A 135 -8.41 7.45 12.73
C LYS A 135 -9.60 7.35 11.78
N LEU A 136 -10.47 6.38 12.00
CA LEU A 136 -11.72 6.30 11.24
C LEU A 136 -12.60 7.51 11.63
N HIS A 137 -13.09 8.25 10.63
CA HIS A 137 -13.99 9.36 10.88
C HIS A 137 -15.28 8.85 11.54
N PRO A 138 -15.82 9.48 12.60
CA PRO A 138 -17.05 9.03 13.27
C PRO A 138 -18.22 8.81 12.31
N ASP A 139 -18.39 9.74 11.35
CA ASP A 139 -19.40 9.68 10.28
C ASP A 139 -18.99 8.92 9.01
N TYR A 140 -18.00 8.02 9.04
CA TYR A 140 -17.48 7.36 7.83
C TYR A 140 -18.56 6.69 6.96
N LYS A 141 -19.69 6.28 7.54
CA LYS A 141 -20.83 5.68 6.82
C LYS A 141 -21.51 6.67 5.86
N ARG A 142 -21.44 7.96 6.17
CA ARG A 142 -22.00 9.07 5.38
C ARG A 142 -20.98 9.74 4.46
N ARG A 143 -19.72 9.27 4.49
CA ARG A 143 -18.62 9.83 3.70
C ARG A 143 -18.29 8.93 2.52
N GLU A 144 -17.83 9.59 1.47
CA GLU A 144 -17.22 8.94 0.31
C GLU A 144 -16.07 8.04 0.74
N ALA A 145 -15.86 6.95 0.00
CA ALA A 145 -14.89 5.93 0.37
C ALA A 145 -13.49 6.51 0.63
N VAL A 146 -13.08 7.53 -0.13
CA VAL A 146 -11.78 8.21 -0.04
C VAL A 146 -11.62 9.14 1.17
N ASP A 147 -12.69 9.46 1.88
CA ASP A 147 -12.73 10.48 2.94
C ASP A 147 -13.08 9.89 4.33
N ARG A 148 -12.96 8.57 4.46
CA ARG A 148 -13.36 7.85 5.68
C ARG A 148 -12.36 7.91 6.82
N TYR A 149 -11.12 8.34 6.55
CA TYR A 149 -10.03 8.33 7.52
C TYR A 149 -9.44 9.74 7.64
N VAL A 150 -9.16 10.12 8.88
CA VAL A 150 -8.54 11.38 9.28
C VAL A 150 -7.10 11.09 9.66
N PHE A 151 -6.17 11.90 9.17
CA PHE A 151 -4.76 11.83 9.55
C PHE A 151 -4.58 12.27 11.00
N VAL A 152 -3.76 11.52 11.73
CA VAL A 152 -3.44 11.80 13.13
C VAL A 152 -2.00 12.25 13.25
N GLU A 153 -1.10 11.46 12.68
CA GLU A 153 0.34 11.67 12.82
C GLU A 153 1.07 10.95 11.68
N GLY A 154 2.19 11.52 11.25
CA GLY A 154 3.12 10.83 10.37
C GLY A 154 4.55 11.08 10.80
N VAL A 155 5.35 10.02 10.76
CA VAL A 155 6.69 10.00 11.32
C VAL A 155 7.65 9.37 10.31
N VAL A 156 8.80 10.00 10.12
CA VAL A 156 9.93 9.39 9.40
C VAL A 156 10.77 8.58 10.38
N LEU A 157 11.02 7.32 10.03
CA LEU A 157 11.74 6.35 10.85
C LEU A 157 12.90 5.74 10.06
N PRO A 158 13.94 5.20 10.73
CA PRO A 158 14.84 4.24 10.09
C PRO A 158 14.05 3.06 9.51
N LYS A 159 14.38 2.60 8.31
CA LYS A 159 13.68 1.48 7.65
C LYS A 159 13.69 0.22 8.52
N GLU A 160 14.76 0.03 9.29
CA GLU A 160 14.98 -1.10 10.18
C GLU A 160 13.92 -1.17 11.29
N THR A 161 13.34 -0.03 11.68
CA THR A 161 12.27 0.03 12.67
C THR A 161 11.02 -0.73 12.19
N ILE A 162 10.69 -0.66 10.90
CA ILE A 162 9.57 -1.42 10.33
C ILE A 162 9.81 -2.93 10.42
N TYR A 163 11.07 -3.37 10.29
CA TYR A 163 11.43 -4.78 10.41
C TYR A 163 11.39 -5.26 11.86
N ALA A 164 11.82 -4.41 12.80
CA ALA A 164 11.81 -4.71 14.22
C ALA A 164 10.39 -4.97 14.74
N TRP A 165 9.38 -4.31 14.18
CA TRP A 165 7.97 -4.56 14.51
C TRP A 165 7.43 -5.90 13.99
N ARG A 166 8.20 -6.57 13.12
CA ARG A 166 7.79 -7.82 12.47
C ARG A 166 8.94 -8.83 12.51
N PRO A 167 9.37 -9.27 13.70
CA PRO A 167 10.59 -10.07 13.86
C PRO A 167 10.51 -11.40 13.10
N SER A 168 9.34 -12.05 13.06
CA SER A 168 9.10 -13.27 12.26
C SER A 168 9.29 -13.07 10.76
N ASP A 169 9.18 -11.83 10.30
CA ASP A 169 9.15 -11.45 8.89
C ASP A 169 10.41 -10.69 8.47
N ARG A 170 11.32 -10.38 9.40
CA ARG A 170 12.43 -9.44 9.20
C ARG A 170 13.28 -9.78 7.98
N GLN A 171 13.68 -11.04 7.84
CA GLN A 171 14.47 -11.49 6.69
C GLN A 171 13.68 -11.33 5.39
N PHE A 172 12.42 -11.78 5.38
CA PHE A 172 11.52 -11.65 4.24
C PHE A 172 11.35 -10.19 3.81
N LEU A 173 11.11 -9.28 4.75
CA LEU A 173 10.92 -7.86 4.48
C LEU A 173 12.18 -7.26 3.86
N THR A 174 13.34 -7.56 4.43
CA THR A 174 14.64 -7.09 3.94
C THR A 174 14.86 -7.51 2.48
N GLU A 175 14.74 -8.80 2.18
CA GLU A 175 14.95 -9.33 0.82
C GLU A 175 13.94 -8.77 -0.18
N TYR A 176 12.66 -8.72 0.21
CA TYR A 176 11.59 -8.23 -0.66
C TYR A 176 11.73 -6.74 -0.97
N ILE A 177 12.06 -5.92 0.04
CA ILE A 177 12.28 -4.48 -0.15
C ILE A 177 13.51 -4.23 -1.01
N GLN A 178 14.63 -4.92 -0.75
CA GLN A 178 15.82 -4.78 -1.56
C GLN A 178 15.56 -5.13 -3.03
N ALA A 179 14.86 -6.24 -3.28
CA ALA A 179 14.59 -6.67 -4.64
C ALA A 179 13.68 -5.69 -5.39
N GLN A 180 12.64 -5.15 -4.74
CA GLN A 180 11.78 -4.11 -5.33
C GLN A 180 12.56 -2.82 -5.59
N ASN A 181 13.42 -2.40 -4.64
CA ASN A 181 14.26 -1.22 -4.79
C ASN A 181 15.19 -1.35 -6.01
N ASN A 182 15.85 -2.50 -6.16
CA ASN A 182 16.73 -2.78 -7.30
C ASN A 182 15.99 -2.71 -8.64
N VAL A 183 14.76 -3.23 -8.70
CA VAL A 183 13.95 -3.18 -9.93
C VAL A 183 13.57 -1.74 -10.29
N VAL A 184 13.16 -0.93 -9.32
CA VAL A 184 12.78 0.48 -9.54
C VAL A 184 14.02 1.28 -9.93
N LYS A 185 15.11 1.19 -9.17
CA LYS A 185 16.38 1.88 -9.48
C LYS A 185 16.98 1.45 -10.81
N GLY A 186 16.86 0.17 -11.17
CA GLY A 186 17.30 -0.34 -12.48
C GLY A 186 16.59 0.30 -13.68
N ARG A 187 15.46 0.98 -13.47
CA ARG A 187 14.75 1.77 -14.50
C ARG A 187 15.19 3.24 -14.55
N GLY A 188 16.15 3.66 -13.72
CA GLY A 188 16.52 5.06 -13.53
C GLY A 188 15.55 5.85 -12.63
N GLU A 189 14.67 5.15 -11.90
CA GLU A 189 13.71 5.73 -10.97
C GLU A 189 14.30 5.81 -9.54
N LEU A 190 13.70 6.62 -8.65
CA LEU A 190 14.25 6.94 -7.33
C LEU A 190 14.39 5.73 -6.38
N GLY A 191 13.44 4.79 -6.41
CA GLY A 191 13.47 3.59 -5.56
C GLY A 191 12.16 3.35 -4.82
N VAL A 192 12.23 2.68 -3.68
CA VAL A 192 11.05 2.34 -2.89
C VAL A 192 11.17 2.73 -1.42
N VAL A 193 10.08 3.24 -0.86
CA VAL A 193 9.98 3.62 0.56
C VAL A 193 9.06 2.63 1.27
N PRO A 194 9.51 1.95 2.34
CA PRO A 194 8.62 1.18 3.19
C PRO A 194 7.63 2.12 3.91
N VAL A 195 6.34 1.80 3.83
CA VAL A 195 5.29 2.55 4.52
C VAL A 195 4.54 1.61 5.45
N SER A 196 4.45 1.99 6.72
CA SER A 196 3.54 1.38 7.70
C SER A 196 2.39 2.33 7.97
N ILE A 197 1.18 1.80 8.02
CA ILE A 197 -0.03 2.58 8.25
C ILE A 197 -0.86 1.92 9.34
N SER A 198 -1.35 2.71 10.28
CA SER A 198 -2.05 2.22 11.47
C SER A 198 -3.39 2.92 11.62
N GLU A 199 -4.46 2.13 11.73
CA GLU A 199 -5.76 2.62 12.21
C GLU A 199 -5.70 2.65 13.73
N VAL A 200 -5.97 3.80 14.33
CA VAL A 200 -6.07 3.98 15.78
C VAL A 200 -7.52 4.22 16.21
N ASP A 201 -7.85 3.78 17.42
CA ASP A 201 -9.13 4.10 18.07
C ASP A 201 -9.11 5.47 18.76
N ASP A 202 -10.20 5.80 19.46
CA ASP A 202 -10.33 7.06 20.21
C ASP A 202 -9.28 7.23 21.31
N ASN A 203 -8.75 6.12 21.84
CA ASN A 203 -7.71 6.10 22.87
C ASN A 203 -6.30 6.13 22.28
N GLY A 204 -6.18 6.19 20.94
CA GLY A 204 -4.89 6.16 20.24
C GLY A 204 -4.28 4.76 20.12
N SER A 205 -4.97 3.71 20.55
CA SER A 205 -4.50 2.31 20.45
C SER A 205 -4.63 1.81 19.01
N THR A 206 -3.62 1.07 18.54
CA THR A 206 -3.62 0.55 17.17
C THR A 206 -4.58 -0.63 17.05
N VAL A 207 -5.63 -0.47 16.25
CA VAL A 207 -6.68 -1.47 16.03
C VAL A 207 -6.58 -2.18 14.69
N ASN A 208 -5.77 -1.64 13.77
CA ASN A 208 -5.39 -2.28 12.53
C ASN A 208 -4.03 -1.73 12.06
N CYS A 209 -3.23 -2.56 11.40
CA CYS A 209 -1.97 -2.13 10.84
C CYS A 209 -1.74 -2.81 9.49
N SER A 210 -1.38 -2.01 8.50
CA SER A 210 -0.96 -2.49 7.18
C SER A 210 0.40 -1.92 6.87
N TRP A 211 1.07 -2.52 5.90
CA TRP A 211 2.31 -1.99 5.38
C TRP A 211 2.41 -2.33 3.90
N TRP A 212 3.08 -1.47 3.15
CA TRP A 212 3.40 -1.72 1.75
C TRP A 212 4.73 -1.08 1.39
N ILE A 213 5.17 -1.38 0.18
CA ILE A 213 6.34 -0.78 -0.44
C ILE A 213 5.83 0.28 -1.40
N LEU A 214 6.06 1.55 -1.07
CA LEU A 214 5.68 2.68 -1.91
C LEU A 214 6.78 2.91 -2.95
N ALA A 215 6.54 2.49 -4.18
CA ALA A 215 7.42 2.84 -5.29
C ALA A 215 7.34 4.34 -5.58
N LEU A 216 8.51 4.95 -5.80
CA LEU A 216 8.71 6.29 -6.32
C LEU A 216 9.19 6.17 -7.77
N PRO A 217 8.28 5.93 -8.74
CA PRO A 217 8.61 5.63 -10.12
C PRO A 217 8.89 6.92 -10.90
N PHE A 218 9.75 7.76 -10.35
CA PHE A 218 10.09 9.06 -10.91
C PHE A 218 11.60 9.12 -11.10
N THR A 219 12.03 9.78 -12.15
CA THR A 219 13.38 10.32 -12.25
C THR A 219 13.57 11.44 -11.22
N HIS A 220 14.83 11.81 -10.98
CA HIS A 220 15.16 12.92 -10.08
C HIS A 220 14.54 14.25 -10.54
N GLU A 221 14.53 14.53 -11.85
CA GLU A 221 13.93 15.73 -12.43
C GLU A 221 12.40 15.75 -12.33
N GLU A 222 11.73 14.63 -12.57
CA GLU A 222 10.28 14.53 -12.35
C GLU A 222 9.91 14.78 -10.88
N ALA A 223 10.70 14.25 -9.94
CA ALA A 223 10.48 14.49 -8.53
C ALA A 223 10.68 15.97 -8.13
N LYS A 224 11.69 16.66 -8.66
CA LYS A 224 11.83 18.12 -8.51
C LYS A 224 10.59 18.84 -9.01
N GLY A 225 10.11 18.50 -10.21
CA GLY A 225 8.91 19.09 -10.79
C GLY A 225 7.67 18.88 -9.91
N ILE A 226 7.48 17.67 -9.37
CA ILE A 226 6.39 17.36 -8.43
C ILE A 226 6.47 18.23 -7.18
N LEU A 227 7.66 18.37 -6.58
CA LEU A 227 7.85 19.19 -5.37
C LEU A 227 7.72 20.69 -5.64
N GLN A 228 8.10 21.18 -6.81
CA GLN A 228 7.95 22.59 -7.19
C GLN A 228 6.49 22.94 -7.51
N ALA A 229 5.77 22.03 -8.15
CA ALA A 229 4.36 22.22 -8.50
C ALA A 229 3.42 22.10 -7.29
N THR A 230 3.95 21.77 -6.10
CA THR A 230 3.21 21.40 -4.89
C THR A 230 1.91 22.21 -4.71
N LYS A 231 0.80 21.53 -5.00
CA LYS A 231 -0.55 21.88 -4.55
C LYS A 231 -1.04 20.70 -3.74
N TRP A 232 -0.88 20.76 -2.43
CA TRP A 232 -1.58 19.81 -1.54
C TRP A 232 -3.06 20.08 -1.73
N GLY A 233 -3.79 19.14 -2.35
CA GLY A 233 -5.19 19.35 -2.69
C GLY A 233 -6.06 19.68 -1.46
N ASP A 234 -7.27 20.22 -1.69
CA ASP A 234 -8.17 20.73 -0.64
C ASP A 234 -8.76 19.66 0.32
N VAL A 235 -8.18 18.46 0.36
CA VAL A 235 -8.68 17.36 1.18
C VAL A 235 -7.93 17.38 2.52
N GLN A 236 -8.67 17.56 3.62
CA GLN A 236 -8.15 17.83 4.97
C GLN A 236 -7.00 16.92 5.46
N TRP A 237 -6.93 15.66 5.04
CA TRP A 237 -5.84 14.75 5.43
C TRP A 237 -4.56 14.92 4.58
N VAL A 238 -4.68 15.49 3.37
CA VAL A 238 -3.56 15.72 2.42
C VAL A 238 -2.68 16.86 2.92
N SER A 239 -3.27 17.98 3.32
CA SER A 239 -2.53 19.12 3.89
C SER A 239 -1.81 18.75 5.19
N GLN A 240 -2.33 17.77 5.94
CA GLN A 240 -1.69 17.32 7.17
C GLN A 240 -0.45 16.45 6.93
N CYS A 241 -0.28 15.87 5.73
CA CYS A 241 0.94 15.15 5.37
C CYS A 241 2.16 16.08 5.18
N GLU A 242 1.97 17.40 5.09
CA GLU A 242 3.07 18.38 5.17
C GLU A 242 3.79 18.33 6.53
N PHE A 243 3.06 17.97 7.59
CA PHE A 243 3.53 17.92 8.96
C PHE A 243 4.06 16.53 9.33
N ILE A 244 4.70 15.82 8.41
CA ILE A 244 5.43 14.59 8.73
C ILE A 244 6.83 14.97 9.19
N HIS A 245 7.16 14.64 10.44
CA HIS A 245 8.41 15.06 11.07
C HIS A 245 9.36 13.87 11.30
N PRO A 246 10.68 14.10 11.36
CA PRO A 246 11.61 13.12 11.90
C PRO A 246 11.24 12.81 13.34
N ARG A 247 11.28 11.52 13.75
CA ARG A 247 11.13 11.17 15.16
C ARG A 247 12.29 11.79 15.96
N SER A 248 11.99 12.71 16.87
CA SER A 248 12.97 13.16 17.87
C SER A 248 13.43 11.95 18.67
N ARG A 249 14.75 11.76 18.80
CA ARG A 249 15.34 10.72 19.63
C ARG A 249 14.86 10.94 21.06
N GLY A 250 13.95 10.09 21.53
CA GLY A 250 13.65 9.89 22.95
C GLY A 250 14.43 8.69 23.44
#